data_AF-A0A0L7R2Y8-F1
#
_entry.id   AF-A0A0L7R2Y8-F1
#
_cell.length_a   1.000
_cell.length_b   1.000
_cell.length_c   1.000
_cell.angle_alpha   90.00
_cell.angle_beta   90.00
_cell.angle_gamma   90.00
#
_symmetry.space_group_name_H-M   'P 1'
#
loop_
_entity.id
_entity.type
_entity.pdbx_description
1 polymer ?
#
loop_
_entity_poly.entity_id
_entity_poly.type
_entity_poly.pdbx_seq_one_letter_code
_entity_poly.pdbx_strand_id
1 'polypeptide(L)'
;MSTDENITRAEDILNNTSENNDTNNTDASNSTSKKVRVKKEKSLEQQIPRGKPKSGRIWKEERKRFSSTIKTRSIHSTFDKKQKLREDLKRVKEMSRAIKAEKEAQKEAKKERRRQNLQRAAKNQRKSEIVRLPILQN
;
A
#
# COMPACT_ATOMS: atom_id res chain seq x y z
N MET A 1 -42.76 8.47 -18.88
CA MET A 1 -41.76 7.40 -18.71
C MET A 1 -40.41 8.09 -18.48
N SER A 2 -40.04 8.32 -17.22
CA SER A 2 -38.78 8.96 -16.84
C SER A 2 -37.77 7.86 -16.54
N THR A 3 -36.69 7.79 -17.29
CA THR A 3 -35.58 6.87 -17.03
C THR A 3 -34.56 7.61 -16.20
N ASP A 4 -34.57 7.38 -14.89
CA ASP A 4 -33.59 7.94 -13.98
C ASP A 4 -32.26 7.18 -14.21
N GLU A 5 -31.31 7.85 -14.86
CA GLU A 5 -29.95 7.33 -15.01
C GLU A 5 -29.26 7.36 -13.64
N ASN A 6 -28.88 6.18 -13.14
CA ASN A 6 -28.14 6.05 -11.89
C ASN A 6 -26.71 6.61 -12.05
N ILE A 7 -26.54 7.89 -11.76
CA ILE A 7 -25.24 8.56 -11.68
C ILE A 7 -24.64 8.24 -10.30
N THR A 8 -23.74 7.25 -10.24
CA THR A 8 -22.93 7.00 -9.05
C THR A 8 -21.99 8.17 -8.79
N ARG A 9 -22.20 8.87 -7.66
CA ARG A 9 -21.32 9.96 -7.22
C ARG A 9 -20.12 9.38 -6.48
N ALA A 10 -19.01 10.12 -6.46
CA ALA A 10 -17.79 9.69 -5.77
C ALA A 10 -18.00 9.41 -4.27
N GLU A 11 -19.00 10.04 -3.66
CA GLU A 11 -19.39 9.87 -2.27
C GLU A 11 -20.02 8.49 -1.98
N ASP A 12 -20.72 7.89 -2.95
CA ASP A 12 -21.38 6.59 -2.81
C ASP A 12 -20.37 5.42 -2.74
N ILE A 13 -19.20 5.61 -3.36
CA ILE A 13 -18.10 4.64 -3.35
C ILE A 13 -17.45 4.58 -1.97
N LEU A 14 -17.36 5.72 -1.28
CA LEU A 14 -16.75 5.81 0.04
C LEU A 14 -17.65 5.19 1.13
N ASN A 15 -18.97 5.35 1.02
CA ASN A 15 -19.92 4.78 1.98
C ASN A 15 -19.99 3.24 1.92
N ASN A 16 -19.92 2.64 0.72
CA ASN A 16 -19.94 1.18 0.55
C ASN A 16 -18.75 0.44 1.17
N THR A 17 -17.62 1.13 1.41
CA THR A 17 -16.46 0.54 2.09
C THR A 17 -16.61 0.45 3.60
N SER A 18 -17.53 1.24 4.19
CA SER A 18 -17.78 1.24 5.64
C SER A 18 -18.77 0.15 6.07
N GLU A 19 -19.66 -0.30 5.18
CA GLU A 19 -20.76 -1.23 5.52
C GLU A 19 -20.45 -2.73 5.28
N ASN A 20 -19.29 -3.08 4.73
CA ASN A 20 -18.95 -4.48 4.38
C ASN A 20 -17.95 -5.17 5.32
N ASN A 21 -17.90 -4.82 6.61
CA ASN A 21 -17.03 -5.49 7.59
C ASN A 21 -17.75 -6.36 8.63
N ASP A 22 -19.06 -6.56 8.50
CA ASP A 22 -19.81 -7.40 9.43
C ASP A 22 -20.57 -8.49 8.68
N THR A 23 -19.98 -9.68 8.56
CA THR A 23 -20.66 -11.00 8.68
C THR A 23 -19.70 -12.18 8.47
N ASN A 24 -19.86 -13.19 9.36
CA ASN A 24 -19.23 -14.53 9.46
C ASN A 24 -18.02 -14.59 10.42
N ASN A 25 -18.15 -14.86 11.74
CA ASN A 25 -18.79 -15.98 12.48
C ASN A 25 -18.18 -17.34 12.05
N THR A 26 -17.74 -18.29 12.87
CA THR A 26 -17.68 -18.53 14.32
C THR A 26 -16.75 -19.74 14.47
N ASP A 27 -15.75 -19.72 15.35
CA ASP A 27 -15.34 -20.96 16.01
C ASP A 27 -15.02 -20.67 17.47
N ALA A 28 -15.70 -21.41 18.32
CA ALA A 28 -15.80 -21.18 19.74
C ALA A 28 -14.65 -21.92 20.44
N SER A 29 -13.82 -21.17 21.17
CA SER A 29 -13.35 -21.48 22.52
C SER A 29 -12.04 -20.75 22.83
N ASN A 30 -12.14 -19.65 23.58
CA ASN A 30 -11.51 -19.58 24.90
C ASN A 30 -11.75 -18.21 25.54
N SER A 31 -12.51 -18.29 26.63
CA SER A 31 -12.61 -17.34 27.74
C SER A 31 -11.87 -16.01 27.56
N THR A 32 -12.65 -14.96 27.35
CA THR A 32 -12.29 -13.57 27.67
C THR A 32 -12.03 -13.47 29.18
N SER A 33 -10.82 -13.84 29.60
CA SER A 33 -10.29 -13.40 30.88
C SER A 33 -10.08 -11.89 30.79
N LYS A 34 -11.00 -11.12 31.37
CA LYS A 34 -10.74 -9.72 31.76
C LYS A 34 -9.45 -9.74 32.58
N LYS A 35 -8.32 -9.40 31.95
CA LYS A 35 -7.07 -9.12 32.64
C LYS A 35 -7.30 -7.89 33.49
N VAL A 36 -7.73 -8.12 34.74
CA VAL A 36 -7.57 -7.18 35.84
C VAL A 36 -6.12 -6.71 35.74
N ARG A 37 -5.91 -5.41 35.49
CA ARG A 37 -4.58 -4.81 35.59
C ARG A 37 -4.18 -4.89 37.05
N VAL A 38 -3.59 -6.02 37.45
CA VAL A 38 -2.94 -6.16 38.74
C VAL A 38 -1.84 -5.11 38.75
N LYS A 39 -2.04 -4.06 39.55
CA LYS A 39 -0.98 -3.11 39.86
C LYS A 39 0.16 -3.95 40.41
N LYS A 40 1.25 -4.05 39.65
CA LYS A 40 2.44 -4.79 40.08
C LYS A 40 2.86 -4.20 41.41
N GLU A 41 2.72 -4.99 42.47
CA GLU A 41 3.14 -4.60 43.81
C GLU A 41 4.61 -4.18 43.74
N LYS A 42 4.89 -2.99 44.28
CA LYS A 42 6.25 -2.46 44.37
C LYS A 42 7.07 -3.45 45.19
N SER A 43 8.27 -3.81 44.72
CA SER A 43 9.15 -4.71 45.46
C SER A 43 9.43 -4.14 46.86
N LEU A 44 9.76 -4.99 47.83
CA LEU A 44 10.00 -4.56 49.21
C LEU A 44 11.01 -3.39 49.29
N GLU A 45 12.07 -3.38 48.46
CA GLU A 45 12.99 -2.22 48.37
C GLU A 45 12.33 -0.92 47.88
N GLN A 46 11.32 -0.98 47.00
CA GLN A 46 10.61 0.19 46.46
C GLN A 46 9.54 0.72 47.42
N GLN A 47 9.14 -0.06 48.42
CA GLN A 47 8.20 0.36 49.45
C GLN A 47 8.89 1.13 50.58
N ILE A 48 10.20 0.97 50.75
CA ILE A 48 10.97 1.69 51.77
C ILE A 48 11.12 3.15 51.33
N PRO A 49 10.52 4.12 52.04
CA PRO A 49 10.65 5.53 51.69
C PRO A 49 12.10 5.98 51.88
N ARG A 50 12.76 6.38 50.78
CA ARG A 50 14.11 6.98 50.87
C ARG A 50 13.98 8.46 51.24
N GLY A 51 14.83 8.91 52.16
CA GLY A 51 14.93 10.32 52.53
C GLY A 51 15.37 11.20 51.35
N LYS A 52 15.16 12.52 51.48
CA LYS A 52 15.62 13.52 50.51
C LYS A 52 17.08 13.90 50.82
N PRO A 53 17.95 14.07 49.81
CA PRO A 53 19.33 14.49 50.04
C PRO A 53 19.38 15.93 50.59
N LYS A 54 20.16 16.14 51.65
CA LYS A 54 20.29 17.46 52.32
C LYS A 54 20.97 18.52 51.45
N SER A 55 21.81 18.10 50.49
CA SER A 55 22.70 18.98 49.72
C SER A 55 22.19 19.37 48.33
N GLY A 56 20.94 19.05 47.97
CA GLY A 56 20.39 19.29 46.63
C GLY A 56 21.01 18.43 45.52
N ARG A 57 22.02 17.60 45.83
CA ARG A 57 22.64 16.68 44.89
C ARG A 57 21.88 15.36 44.83
N ILE A 58 21.57 14.91 43.62
CA ILE A 58 20.80 13.68 43.37
C ILE A 58 21.59 12.46 43.85
N TRP A 59 20.98 11.65 44.73
CA TRP A 59 21.54 10.36 45.11
C TRP A 59 21.47 9.36 43.95
N LYS A 60 22.45 8.46 43.85
CA LYS A 60 22.44 7.40 42.84
C LYS A 60 21.25 6.46 43.09
N GLU A 61 20.48 6.20 42.04
CA GLU A 61 19.41 5.20 42.08
C GLU A 61 19.98 3.78 42.09
N GLU A 62 19.17 2.83 42.56
CA GLU A 62 19.53 1.42 42.54
C GLU A 62 19.56 0.92 41.09
N ARG A 63 20.70 0.36 40.68
CA ARG A 63 20.86 -0.19 39.34
C ARG A 63 20.07 -1.50 39.25
N LYS A 64 19.13 -1.57 38.31
CA LYS A 64 18.42 -2.80 37.99
C LYS A 64 19.42 -3.86 37.47
N ARG A 65 19.32 -5.09 37.99
CA ARG A 65 20.14 -6.22 37.53
C ARG A 65 19.82 -6.53 36.06
N PHE A 66 20.82 -6.96 35.27
CA PHE A 66 20.62 -7.33 33.87
C PHE A 66 19.56 -8.43 33.68
N SER A 67 19.36 -9.28 34.69
CA SER A 67 18.30 -10.29 34.73
C SER A 67 16.87 -9.72 34.79
N SER A 68 16.70 -8.46 35.17
CA SER A 68 15.40 -7.77 35.18
C SER A 68 15.01 -7.23 33.79
N THR A 69 15.96 -7.16 32.86
CA THR A 69 15.69 -6.82 31.46
C THR A 69 15.02 -8.02 30.80
N ILE A 70 13.79 -7.83 30.31
CA ILE A 70 13.06 -8.86 29.58
C ILE A 70 13.88 -9.22 28.34
N LYS A 71 14.42 -10.43 28.30
CA LYS A 71 15.06 -11.01 27.11
C LYS A 71 13.95 -11.35 26.11
N THR A 72 13.46 -10.37 25.37
CA THR A 72 12.51 -10.62 24.29
C THR A 72 13.16 -11.51 23.23
N ARG A 73 12.40 -12.47 22.70
CA ARG A 73 12.80 -13.20 21.50
C ARG A 73 13.15 -12.16 20.42
N SER A 74 14.23 -12.38 19.70
CA SER A 74 14.71 -11.45 18.67
C SER A 74 13.57 -11.08 17.71
N ILE A 75 13.60 -9.85 17.17
CA ILE A 75 12.60 -9.28 16.25
C ILE A 75 12.62 -10.00 14.88
N HIS A 76 13.22 -11.18 14.80
CA HIS A 76 13.31 -11.95 13.58
C HIS A 76 11.93 -12.50 13.23
N SER A 77 11.45 -12.09 12.05
CA SER A 77 10.32 -12.76 11.41
C SER A 77 10.69 -14.21 11.11
N THR A 78 9.73 -15.11 11.31
CA THR A 78 9.85 -16.53 10.96
C THR A 78 10.08 -16.69 9.46
N PHE A 79 10.62 -17.85 9.06
CA PHE A 79 10.90 -18.15 7.66
C PHE A 79 9.64 -18.02 6.78
N ASP A 80 8.52 -18.57 7.24
CA ASP A 80 7.25 -18.53 6.51
C ASP A 80 6.77 -17.10 6.25
N LYS A 81 6.92 -16.21 7.24
CA LYS A 81 6.59 -14.77 7.09
C LYS A 81 7.48 -14.10 6.05
N LYS A 82 8.76 -14.47 5.98
CA LYS A 82 9.68 -13.96 4.96
C LYS A 82 9.35 -14.51 3.57
N GLN A 83 8.95 -15.78 3.48
CA GLN A 83 8.56 -16.38 2.21
C GLN A 83 7.30 -15.73 1.66
N LYS A 84 6.26 -15.58 2.48
CA LYS A 84 5.03 -14.87 2.10
C LYS A 84 5.32 -13.45 1.60
N LEU A 85 6.16 -12.70 2.32
CA LEU A 85 6.54 -11.35 1.90
C LEU A 85 7.26 -11.33 0.54
N ARG A 86 8.11 -12.32 0.26
CA ARG A 86 8.80 -12.43 -1.04
C ARG A 86 7.82 -12.72 -2.18
N GLU A 87 6.86 -13.61 -1.94
CA GLU A 87 5.81 -13.96 -2.91
C GLU A 87 4.92 -12.74 -3.20
N ASP A 88 4.49 -12.02 -2.17
CA ASP A 88 3.69 -10.80 -2.29
C ASP A 88 4.42 -9.72 -3.11
N LEU A 89 5.69 -9.48 -2.79
CA LEU A 89 6.53 -8.53 -3.53
C LEU A 89 6.74 -8.95 -4.99
N LYS A 90 6.90 -10.25 -5.25
CA LYS A 90 7.03 -10.78 -6.61
C LYS A 90 5.76 -10.51 -7.41
N ARG A 91 4.59 -10.84 -6.85
CA ARG A 91 3.28 -10.60 -7.46
C ARG A 91 3.07 -9.13 -7.81
N VAL A 92 3.34 -8.22 -6.86
CA VAL A 92 3.19 -6.77 -7.08
C VAL A 92 4.11 -6.27 -8.20
N LYS A 93 5.37 -6.75 -8.24
CA LYS A 93 6.33 -6.37 -9.29
C LYS A 93 5.90 -6.86 -10.66
N GLU A 94 5.39 -8.08 -10.76
CA GLU A 94 4.88 -8.65 -12.01
C GLU A 94 3.69 -7.86 -12.54
N MET A 95 2.71 -7.55 -11.68
CA MET A 95 1.58 -6.70 -12.06
C MET A 95 2.03 -5.31 -12.53
N SER A 96 2.98 -4.69 -11.82
CA SER A 96 3.50 -3.38 -12.20
C SER A 96 4.22 -3.42 -13.56
N ARG A 97 5.00 -4.46 -13.83
CA ARG A 97 5.68 -4.65 -15.12
C ARG A 97 4.68 -4.84 -16.26
N ALA A 98 3.64 -5.65 -16.05
CA ALA A 98 2.59 -5.87 -17.05
C ALA A 98 1.90 -4.55 -17.45
N ILE A 99 1.52 -3.73 -16.46
CA ILE A 99 0.88 -2.42 -16.71
C ILE A 99 1.80 -1.48 -17.49
N LYS A 100 3.11 -1.47 -17.18
CA LYS A 100 4.08 -0.63 -17.89
C LYS A 100 4.25 -1.08 -19.33
N ALA A 101 4.41 -2.39 -19.55
CA ALA A 101 4.55 -2.98 -20.88
C ALA A 101 3.34 -2.68 -21.76
N GLU A 102 2.12 -2.79 -21.22
CA GLU A 102 0.89 -2.45 -21.95
C GLU A 102 0.88 -0.97 -22.37
N LYS A 103 1.21 -0.06 -21.44
CA LYS A 103 1.27 1.38 -21.75
C LYS A 103 2.33 1.72 -22.80
N GLU A 104 3.47 1.03 -22.77
CA GLU A 104 4.53 1.20 -23.77
C GLU A 104 4.09 0.69 -25.14
N ALA A 105 3.52 -0.51 -25.21
CA ALA A 105 2.97 -1.07 -26.45
C ALA A 105 1.90 -0.17 -27.08
N GLN A 106 0.98 0.38 -26.27
CA GLN A 106 -0.02 1.34 -26.75
C GLN A 106 0.61 2.63 -27.33
N LYS A 107 1.66 3.16 -26.67
CA LYS A 107 2.38 4.34 -27.17
C LYS A 107 3.10 4.05 -28.47
N GLU A 108 3.76 2.90 -28.59
CA GLU A 108 4.46 2.48 -29.79
C GLU A 108 3.49 2.26 -30.96
N ALA A 109 2.36 1.59 -30.72
CA ALA A 109 1.32 1.43 -31.73
C ALA A 109 0.77 2.78 -32.23
N LYS A 110 0.61 3.76 -31.35
CA LYS A 110 0.19 5.12 -31.73
C LYS A 110 1.25 5.84 -32.57
N LYS A 111 2.54 5.71 -32.21
CA LYS A 111 3.66 6.26 -32.98
C LYS A 111 3.73 5.64 -34.38
N GLU A 112 3.60 4.32 -34.47
CA GLU A 112 3.65 3.59 -35.72
C GLU A 112 2.47 3.96 -36.63
N ARG A 113 1.25 4.04 -36.08
CA ARG A 113 0.08 4.55 -36.82
C ARG A 113 0.32 5.95 -37.38
N ARG A 114 0.88 6.86 -36.57
CA ARG A 114 1.20 8.23 -37.01
C ARG A 114 2.23 8.22 -38.15
N ARG A 115 3.28 7.40 -38.03
CA ARG A 115 4.32 7.24 -39.06
C ARG A 115 3.74 6.73 -40.37
N GLN A 116 2.88 5.72 -40.32
CA GLN A 116 2.21 5.18 -41.50
C GLN A 116 1.27 6.19 -42.15
N ASN A 117 0.50 6.93 -41.36
CA ASN A 117 -0.38 7.98 -41.88
C ASN A 117 0.41 9.09 -42.58
N LEU A 118 1.54 9.53 -42.01
CA LEU A 118 2.41 10.53 -42.61
C LEU A 118 3.01 10.02 -43.93
N GLN A 119 3.44 8.77 -43.99
CA GLN A 119 3.92 8.15 -45.23
C GLN A 119 2.83 8.07 -46.30
N ARG A 120 1.60 7.72 -45.92
CA ARG A 120 0.44 7.69 -46.85
C ARG A 120 0.12 9.09 -47.36
N ALA A 121 0.12 10.10 -46.48
CA ALA A 121 -0.11 11.49 -46.86
C ALA A 121 0.93 11.98 -47.87
N ALA A 122 2.23 11.73 -47.63
CA ALA A 122 3.30 12.10 -48.55
C ALA A 122 3.16 11.40 -49.93
N LYS A 123 2.76 10.12 -49.95
CA LYS A 123 2.47 9.40 -51.20
C LYS A 123 1.26 9.98 -51.94
N ASN A 124 0.19 10.30 -51.21
CA ASN A 124 -1.00 10.90 -51.78
C ASN A 124 -0.72 12.30 -52.33
N GLN A 125 0.09 13.10 -51.65
CA GLN A 125 0.52 14.41 -52.13
C GLN A 125 1.20 14.30 -53.50
N ARG A 126 2.23 13.44 -53.63
CA ARG A 126 2.90 13.18 -54.93
C ARG A 126 1.94 12.73 -56.02
N LYS A 127 0.98 11.85 -55.70
CA LYS A 127 -0.04 11.40 -56.67
C LYS A 127 -0.99 12.53 -57.07
N SER A 128 -1.41 13.36 -56.10
CA SER A 128 -2.31 14.49 -56.36
C SER A 128 -1.66 15.57 -57.20
N GLU A 129 -0.35 15.81 -57.00
CA GLU A 129 0.44 16.69 -57.85
C GLU A 129 0.43 16.18 -59.30
N ILE A 130 0.72 14.90 -59.53
CA ILE A 130 0.70 14.29 -60.86
C ILE A 130 -0.68 14.36 -61.51
N VAL A 131 -1.76 14.02 -60.78
CA VAL A 131 -3.14 14.02 -61.32
C VAL A 131 -3.62 15.43 -61.64
N ARG A 132 -3.10 16.47 -60.99
CA ARG A 132 -3.50 17.86 -61.22
C ARG A 132 -2.85 18.49 -62.44
N LEU A 133 -1.65 18.05 -62.83
CA LEU A 133 -0.96 18.50 -64.05
C LEU A 133 -1.75 18.24 -65.37
N PRO A 134 -2.36 17.06 -65.62
CA PRO A 134 -3.10 16.78 -66.85
C PRO A 134 -4.47 17.46 -66.96
N ILE A 135 -4.98 18.08 -65.89
CA ILE A 135 -6.27 18.79 -65.91
C ILE A 135 -6.10 20.26 -66.34
N LEU A 136 -4.88 20.80 -66.33
CA LEU A 136 -4.59 22.20 -66.64
C LEU A 136 -4.09 22.43 -68.09
N GLN A 137 -4.13 21.42 -68.95
CA GLN A 137 -3.65 21.50 -70.34
C GLN A 137 -4.71 21.23 -71.42
N ASN A 138 -5.99 21.19 -71.05
CA ASN A 138 -7.12 21.08 -71.98
C ASN A 138 -8.05 22.29 -71.86
#